data_AF-A0A351F3Q3-F1
#
_entry.id   AF-A0A351F3Q3-F1
#
_cell.length_a   1.000
_cell.length_b   1.000
_cell.length_c   1.000
_cell.angle_alpha   90.00
_cell.angle_beta   90.00
_cell.angle_gamma   90.00
#
_symmetry.space_group_name_H-M   'P 1'
#
loop_
_entity.id
_entity.type
_entity.pdbx_description
1 polymer ?
#
loop_
_entity_poly.entity_id
_entity_poly.type
_entity_poly.pdbx_seq_one_letter_code
_entity_poly.pdbx_strand_id
1 'polypeptide(L)'
;NYHAVTRYILGIMPDYEGLLIDPCIPKDWTEYQVNRKLRGTLFEIHVSNPEGICKGIKSIKVNGSELPTRYIPYRPGDTLRVDVTMGTIE
;
A
#
# COMPACT_ATOMS: atom_id res chain seq x y z
N ASN A 1 17.04 -4.61 10.71
CA ASN A 1 16.27 -3.35 10.66
C ASN A 1 14.88 -3.59 10.04
N TYR A 2 13.96 -4.22 10.78
CA TYR A 2 12.65 -4.68 10.25
C TYR A 2 11.62 -3.55 10.13
N HIS A 3 11.62 -2.64 11.10
CA HIS A 3 10.67 -1.53 11.16
C HIS A 3 10.87 -0.54 10.01
N ALA A 4 12.14 -0.24 9.65
CA ALA A 4 12.44 0.69 8.57
C ALA A 4 11.95 0.17 7.21
N VAL A 5 12.26 -1.09 6.92
CA VAL A 5 11.90 -1.74 5.64
C VAL A 5 10.39 -1.80 5.48
N THR A 6 9.66 -2.25 6.50
CA THR A 6 8.21 -2.43 6.39
C THR A 6 7.43 -1.12 6.30
N ARG A 7 7.79 -0.12 7.11
CA ARG A 7 7.03 1.14 7.17
C ARG A 7 7.48 2.16 6.15
N TYR A 8 8.78 2.33 5.94
CA TYR A 8 9.30 3.47 5.16
C TYR A 8 9.78 3.07 3.77
N ILE A 9 10.24 1.83 3.55
CA ILE A 9 10.59 1.36 2.19
C ILE A 9 9.32 0.85 1.50
N LEU A 10 8.68 -0.17 2.09
CA LEU A 10 7.43 -0.73 1.55
C LEU A 10 6.22 0.19 1.75
N GLY A 11 6.35 1.23 2.58
CA GLY A 11 5.29 2.23 2.78
C GLY A 11 4.07 1.74 3.55
N ILE A 12 4.15 0.60 4.24
CA ILE A 12 3.00 -0.02 4.94
C ILE A 12 3.03 0.47 6.38
N MET A 13 2.25 1.52 6.65
CA MET A 13 2.28 2.25 7.92
C MET A 13 0.96 2.09 8.67
N PRO A 14 0.86 1.11 9.60
CA PRO A 14 -0.28 1.01 10.49
C PRO A 14 -0.42 2.29 11.31
N ASP A 15 -1.60 2.89 11.28
CA ASP A 15 -2.05 4.02 12.11
C ASP A 15 -3.11 3.53 13.12
N TYR A 16 -3.76 4.40 13.90
CA TYR A 16 -4.78 4.09 14.92
C TYR A 16 -6.12 3.60 14.36
N GLU A 17 -6.59 4.13 13.24
CA GLU A 17 -7.91 3.76 12.68
C GLU A 17 -7.83 3.02 11.33
N GLY A 18 -6.63 2.91 10.77
CA GLY A 18 -6.41 2.27 9.48
C GLY A 18 -4.94 2.08 9.12
N LEU A 19 -4.74 1.74 7.86
CA LEU A 19 -3.45 1.54 7.24
C LEU A 19 -3.17 2.67 6.26
N LEU A 20 -2.07 3.38 6.46
CA LEU A 20 -1.54 4.32 5.49
C LEU A 20 -0.60 3.59 4.52
N ILE A 21 -0.76 3.83 3.22
CA ILE A 21 0.12 3.33 2.17
C ILE A 21 0.87 4.51 1.53
N ASP A 22 2.20 4.49 1.57
CA ASP A 22 3.07 5.51 0.95
C ASP A 22 4.44 4.89 0.59
N PRO A 23 4.52 4.07 -0.48
CA PRO A 23 5.73 3.34 -0.83
C PRO A 23 6.86 4.28 -1.27
N CYS A 24 8.08 3.96 -0.84
CA CYS A 24 9.30 4.67 -1.20
C CYS A 24 10.37 3.63 -1.56
N ILE A 25 10.26 3.09 -2.78
CA ILE A 25 11.04 1.94 -3.25
C ILE A 25 12.11 2.36 -4.25
N PRO A 26 13.12 1.52 -4.50
CA PRO A 26 14.04 1.69 -5.61
C PRO A 26 13.33 1.72 -6.98
N LYS A 27 13.87 2.46 -7.95
CA LYS A 27 13.26 2.64 -9.30
C LYS A 27 13.19 1.35 -10.11
N ASP A 28 14.10 0.44 -9.85
CA ASP A 28 14.25 -0.87 -10.49
C ASP A 28 13.19 -1.88 -10.03
N TRP A 29 12.47 -1.60 -8.95
CA TRP A 29 11.38 -2.44 -8.49
C TRP A 29 10.12 -2.17 -9.30
N THR A 30 9.71 -3.16 -10.09
CA THR A 30 8.50 -3.11 -10.93
C THR A 30 7.23 -3.38 -10.13
N GLU A 31 7.28 -4.29 -9.17
CA GLU A 31 6.17 -4.60 -8.28
C GLU A 31 6.61 -5.36 -7.03
N TYR A 32 5.76 -5.37 -6.01
CA TYR A 32 5.90 -6.26 -4.85
C TYR A 32 4.54 -6.55 -4.21
N GLN A 33 4.48 -7.60 -3.41
CA GLN A 33 3.28 -8.02 -2.70
C GLN A 33 3.54 -8.19 -1.20
N VAL A 34 2.56 -7.80 -0.38
CA VAL A 34 2.61 -7.94 1.07
C VAL A 34 1.27 -8.37 1.63
N ASN A 35 1.29 -9.43 2.42
CA ASN A 35 0.16 -9.84 3.23
C ASN A 35 0.37 -9.42 4.69
N ARG A 36 -0.54 -8.60 5.22
CA ARG A 36 -0.45 -8.05 6.58
C ARG A 36 -1.77 -8.17 7.31
N LYS A 37 -1.77 -8.91 8.42
CA LYS A 37 -2.90 -8.91 9.36
C LYS A 37 -2.71 -7.82 10.40
N LEU A 38 -3.66 -6.89 10.48
CA LEU A 38 -3.62 -5.74 11.40
C LEU A 38 -5.01 -5.53 11.98
N ARG A 39 -5.11 -5.51 13.31
CA ARG A 39 -6.37 -5.27 14.05
C ARG A 39 -7.56 -6.08 13.55
N GLY A 40 -7.33 -7.34 13.20
CA GLY A 40 -8.37 -8.26 12.72
C GLY A 40 -8.67 -8.19 11.22
N THR A 41 -8.11 -7.24 10.48
CA THR A 41 -8.21 -7.14 9.02
C THR A 41 -7.00 -7.78 8.36
N LEU A 42 -7.22 -8.58 7.33
CA LEU A 42 -6.14 -9.06 6.46
C LEU A 42 -6.04 -8.15 5.24
N PHE A 43 -4.88 -7.53 5.05
CA PHE A 43 -4.58 -6.73 3.87
C PHE A 43 -3.72 -7.57 2.92
N GLU A 44 -4.20 -7.79 1.70
CA GLU A 44 -3.46 -8.39 0.58
C GLU A 44 -3.07 -7.25 -0.37
N ILE A 45 -1.86 -6.73 -0.18
CA ILE A 45 -1.42 -5.49 -0.84
C ILE A 45 -0.53 -5.87 -2.03
N HIS A 46 -0.90 -5.42 -3.22
CA HIS A 46 -0.09 -5.47 -4.42
C HIS A 46 0.26 -4.05 -4.84
N VAL A 47 1.56 -3.78 -4.96
CA VAL A 47 2.07 -2.48 -5.40
C VAL A 47 2.77 -2.66 -6.74
N SER A 48 2.39 -1.85 -7.72
CA SER A 48 3.00 -1.79 -9.05
C SER A 48 3.63 -0.42 -9.29
N ASN A 49 4.78 -0.40 -9.96
CA ASN A 49 5.54 0.81 -10.27
C ASN A 49 5.90 0.84 -11.77
N PRO A 50 4.89 1.01 -12.65
CA PRO A 50 5.10 0.99 -14.10
C PRO A 50 5.97 2.15 -14.60
N GLU A 51 5.99 3.28 -13.87
CA GLU A 51 6.74 4.48 -14.22
C GLU A 51 8.18 4.48 -13.64
N GLY A 52 8.57 3.45 -12.87
CA GLY A 52 9.92 3.33 -12.32
C GLY A 52 10.32 4.49 -11.41
N ILE A 53 9.37 5.04 -10.65
CA ILE A 53 9.61 6.17 -9.74
C ILE A 53 9.98 5.69 -8.35
N CYS A 54 10.59 6.57 -7.54
CA CYS A 54 10.93 6.20 -6.16
C CYS A 54 9.77 6.37 -5.19
N LYS A 55 8.88 7.33 -5.43
CA LYS A 55 7.79 7.70 -4.53
C LYS A 55 6.68 8.41 -5.30
N GLY A 56 5.43 8.16 -4.92
CA GLY A 56 4.25 8.74 -5.54
C GLY A 56 3.21 7.66 -5.80
N ILE A 57 1.94 7.97 -5.56
CA ILE A 57 0.82 7.07 -5.79
C ILE A 57 -0.10 7.74 -6.80
N LYS A 58 -0.40 7.02 -7.88
CA LYS A 58 -1.34 7.44 -8.92
C LYS A 58 -2.77 7.01 -8.59
N SER A 59 -2.93 5.78 -8.09
CA SER A 59 -4.24 5.22 -7.75
C SER A 59 -4.14 4.12 -6.70
N ILE A 60 -5.23 3.94 -5.96
CA ILE A 60 -5.43 2.85 -5.01
C ILE A 60 -6.81 2.28 -5.24
N LYS A 61 -6.90 0.96 -5.31
CA LYS A 61 -8.17 0.22 -5.34
C LYS A 61 -8.26 -0.71 -4.15
N VAL A 62 -9.42 -0.73 -3.49
CA VAL A 62 -9.74 -1.69 -2.43
C VAL A 62 -10.89 -2.55 -2.91
N ASN A 63 -10.66 -3.86 -3.00
CA ASN A 63 -11.61 -4.83 -3.56
C ASN A 63 -12.12 -4.40 -4.95
N GLY A 64 -11.22 -3.89 -5.79
CA GLY A 64 -11.51 -3.42 -7.15
C GLY A 64 -12.16 -2.03 -7.25
N SER A 65 -12.56 -1.42 -6.13
CA SER A 65 -13.17 -0.07 -6.10
C SER A 65 -12.12 1.00 -5.83
N GLU A 66 -12.12 2.07 -6.61
CA GLU A 66 -11.20 3.20 -6.46
C GLU A 66 -11.35 3.86 -5.08
N LEU A 67 -10.22 4.11 -4.41
CA LEU A 67 -10.16 4.79 -3.13
C LEU A 67 -9.36 6.10 -3.33
N PRO A 68 -10.00 7.29 -3.25
CA PRO A 68 -9.34 8.57 -3.49
C PRO A 68 -8.39 9.01 -2.36
N THR A 69 -8.11 8.11 -1.43
CA THR A 69 -7.23 8.34 -0.29
C THR A 69 -6.25 7.20 -0.14
N ARG A 70 -5.08 7.51 0.42
CA ARG A 70 -4.05 6.54 0.78
C ARG A 70 -4.26 5.86 2.13
N TYR A 71 -5.37 6.16 2.79
CA TYR A 71 -5.72 5.64 4.10
C TYR A 71 -6.85 4.63 4.00
N ILE A 72 -6.57 3.39 4.42
CA ILE A 72 -7.53 2.28 4.36
C ILE A 72 -7.97 1.96 5.79
N PRO A 73 -9.22 2.23 6.18
CA PRO A 73 -9.72 1.91 7.51
C PRO A 73 -9.65 0.42 7.82
N TYR A 74 -9.46 0.07 9.09
CA TYR A 74 -9.59 -1.33 9.50
C TYR A 74 -11.03 -1.82 9.35
N ARG A 75 -11.16 -3.07 8.93
CA ARG A 75 -12.41 -3.82 8.81
C ARG A 75 -12.20 -5.20 9.45
N PRO A 76 -12.34 -5.33 10.78
CA PRO A 76 -12.05 -6.59 11.46
C PRO A 76 -12.91 -7.74 10.91
N GLY A 77 -12.29 -8.88 10.61
CA GLY A 77 -12.97 -10.04 10.01
C GLY A 77 -12.94 -10.05 8.48
N ASP A 78 -12.63 -8.92 7.83
CA ASP A 78 -12.54 -8.83 6.38
C ASP A 78 -11.10 -9.12 5.88
N THR A 79 -11.03 -9.65 4.65
CA THR A 79 -9.84 -9.60 3.80
C THR A 79 -10.02 -8.50 2.77
N LEU A 80 -9.08 -7.55 2.73
CA LEU A 80 -9.08 -6.44 1.80
C LEU A 80 -7.95 -6.64 0.78
N ARG A 81 -8.33 -6.82 -0.48
CA ARG A 81 -7.38 -6.78 -1.59
C ARG A 81 -7.11 -5.32 -1.94
N VAL A 82 -5.85 -4.93 -1.90
CA VAL A 82 -5.42 -3.56 -2.11
C VAL A 82 -4.46 -3.53 -3.29
N ASP A 83 -4.88 -2.96 -4.41
CA ASP A 83 -4.06 -2.78 -5.59
C ASP A 83 -3.61 -1.31 -5.66
N VAL A 84 -2.30 -1.07 -5.64
CA VAL A 84 -1.67 0.26 -5.61
C VAL A 84 -0.86 0.44 -6.89
N THR A 85 -1.08 1.56 -7.58
CA THR A 85 -0.27 1.95 -8.73
C THR A 85 0.53 3.18 -8.39
N MET A 86 1.86 3.07 -8.43
CA MET A 86 2.77 4.21 -8.30
C MET A 86 2.83 5.00 -9.61
N GLY A 87 2.99 6.31 -9.50
CA GLY A 87 3.10 7.22 -10.64
C GLY A 87 3.01 8.68 -10.23
N THR A 88 3.22 9.58 -11.18
CA THR A 88 2.94 11.02 -11.02
C THR A 88 1.49 11.33 -11.39
N ILE A 89 0.86 12.24 -10.63
CA ILE A 89 -0.45 12.81 -10.99
C ILE A 89 -0.15 13.95 -11.97
N GLU A 90 -0.60 13.84 -13.22
CA GLU A 90 -0.58 14.92 -14.22
C GLU A 90 -1.68 15.96 -13.95
#